data_AF-B2UGD0-F1
#
_entry.id   AF-B2UGD0-F1
#
_cell.length_a   1.000
_cell.length_b   1.000
_cell.length_c   1.000
_cell.angle_alpha   90.00
_cell.angle_beta   90.00
_cell.angle_gamma   90.00
#
_symmetry.space_group_name_H-M   'P 1'
#
loop_
_entity.id
_entity.type
_entity.pdbx_description
1 polymer ?
#
loop_
_entity_poly.entity_id
_entity_poly.type
_entity_poly.pdbx_seq_one_letter_code
_entity_poly.pdbx_strand_id
1 'polypeptide(L)'
;MHKIPRLLRSRHGVYYLRLTHGKTDTRRSLGTKDFQRAKLSALLLNVHVEMSKSRLDAEMFRHLDIALPNGVKLTNIQPEDKGILFDILDKLGVTGEQLAAMPTTEVARLLAGPEPQRMEPPKPKSKPLSDVIALYLTEKKLDNVAKTLEDKERTFTEFQGFFQDSDINAFDADTAIAYKNRLLAANASASRINAKTSFLRDLFAYAINNNLYFTTNPFEKVRVSSKTKLKQQVESYREFTDDDLKLIFAEAPYREFMNKPDYHWLPLLALYTGARVEELASLSLNQIKKDGGIHYFEIEKAKNLNSIRKIPLHRQIETSGFLAYVDSVRAQGATMLFPHLTAGKNGYSKNMSRRFGAYLDSLKISDSRKVFHSFRHTFITRMTELNVHPVLVMSMVGHYAQAKVDLSAPHVVNYQHEKPLSVLKQTIDRLEFPIKHFW
;
A
#
# COMPACT_ATOMS: atom_id res chain seq x y z
N MET A 1 -23.88 0.10 31.28
CA MET A 1 -24.98 -0.16 30.30
C MET A 1 -26.30 0.27 30.91
N HIS A 2 -26.89 1.38 30.45
CA HIS A 2 -28.22 1.80 30.91
C HIS A 2 -29.26 0.75 30.51
N LYS A 3 -29.82 0.04 31.49
CA LYS A 3 -30.97 -0.84 31.29
C LYS A 3 -32.18 0.03 30.98
N ILE A 4 -32.80 -0.16 29.82
CA ILE A 4 -34.11 0.45 29.55
C ILE A 4 -35.12 -0.36 30.36
N PRO A 5 -35.91 0.27 31.25
CA PRO A 5 -36.97 -0.42 31.97
C PRO A 5 -37.90 -1.10 30.97
N ARG A 6 -38.36 -2.33 31.26
CA ARG A 6 -39.41 -3.04 30.49
C ARG A 6 -38.99 -3.63 29.14
N LEU A 7 -37.72 -3.53 28.72
CA LEU A 7 -37.21 -4.24 27.54
C LEU A 7 -36.80 -5.68 27.91
N LEU A 8 -37.42 -6.67 27.27
CA LEU A 8 -37.22 -8.10 27.53
C LEU A 8 -36.66 -8.79 26.29
N ARG A 9 -35.84 -9.83 26.47
CA ARG A 9 -35.31 -10.66 25.38
C ARG A 9 -35.89 -12.07 25.47
N SER A 10 -36.42 -12.60 24.37
CA SER A 10 -36.91 -13.98 24.32
C SER A 10 -35.77 -14.99 24.22
N ARG A 11 -36.09 -16.27 24.45
CA ARG A 11 -35.14 -17.38 24.28
C ARG A 11 -34.57 -17.51 22.85
N HIS A 12 -35.29 -17.00 21.85
CA HIS A 12 -34.87 -16.97 20.44
C HIS A 12 -34.13 -15.67 20.07
N GLY A 13 -33.84 -14.83 21.06
CA GLY A 13 -33.01 -13.63 20.94
C GLY A 13 -33.73 -12.37 20.46
N VAL A 14 -35.04 -12.41 20.23
CA VAL A 14 -35.86 -11.26 19.80
C VAL A 14 -36.25 -10.39 20.99
N TYR A 15 -36.20 -9.08 20.83
CA TYR A 15 -36.57 -8.12 21.88
C TYR A 15 -38.07 -7.77 21.87
N TYR A 16 -38.63 -7.59 23.05
CA TYR A 16 -40.03 -7.25 23.32
C TYR A 16 -40.10 -6.08 24.31
N LEU A 17 -41.09 -5.22 24.15
CA LEU A 17 -41.43 -4.20 25.13
C LEU A 17 -42.63 -4.65 25.98
N ARG A 18 -42.48 -4.61 27.29
CA ARG A 18 -43.54 -4.89 28.26
C ARG A 18 -44.38 -3.63 28.49
N LEU A 19 -45.68 -3.70 28.24
CA LEU A 19 -46.65 -2.62 28.40
C LEU A 19 -47.65 -3.00 29.50
N THR A 20 -47.64 -2.22 30.58
CA THR A 20 -48.56 -2.38 31.72
C THR A 20 -49.64 -1.32 31.67
N HIS A 21 -50.90 -1.73 31.55
CA HIS A 21 -52.06 -0.85 31.66
C HIS A 21 -52.98 -1.41 32.75
N GLY A 22 -53.11 -0.69 33.88
CA GLY A 22 -53.86 -1.18 35.04
C GLY A 22 -53.29 -2.52 35.57
N LYS A 23 -54.15 -3.53 35.69
CA LYS A 23 -53.77 -4.91 36.11
C LYS A 23 -53.34 -5.82 34.95
N THR A 24 -53.40 -5.34 33.71
CA THR A 24 -53.07 -6.14 32.52
C THR A 24 -51.65 -5.86 32.02
N ASP A 25 -50.92 -6.93 31.76
CA ASP A 25 -49.53 -6.91 31.29
C ASP A 25 -49.45 -7.56 29.90
N THR A 26 -49.10 -6.75 28.89
CA THR A 26 -49.02 -7.18 27.50
C THR A 26 -47.60 -7.01 26.98
N ARG A 27 -47.18 -7.89 26.05
CA ARG A 27 -45.84 -7.86 25.46
C ARG A 27 -45.96 -7.59 23.97
N ARG A 28 -45.24 -6.57 23.48
CA ARG A 28 -45.19 -6.25 22.06
C ARG A 28 -43.80 -6.59 21.51
N SER A 29 -43.74 -7.43 20.46
CA SER A 29 -42.49 -7.73 19.77
C SER A 29 -41.94 -6.49 19.07
N LEU A 30 -40.63 -6.29 19.15
CA LEU A 30 -39.91 -5.24 18.41
C LEU A 30 -39.31 -5.78 17.09
N GLY A 31 -39.51 -7.06 16.77
CA GLY A 31 -39.12 -7.65 15.49
C GLY A 31 -37.61 -7.70 15.22
N THR A 32 -36.76 -7.45 16.23
CA THR A 32 -35.31 -7.36 16.05
C THR A 32 -34.55 -8.14 17.12
N LYS A 33 -33.39 -8.71 16.73
CA LYS A 33 -32.40 -9.32 17.62
C LYS A 33 -31.26 -8.36 18.00
N ASP A 34 -31.20 -7.20 17.36
CA ASP A 34 -30.22 -6.14 17.61
C ASP A 34 -30.70 -5.22 18.75
N PHE A 35 -29.85 -5.08 19.78
CA PHE A 35 -30.15 -4.29 20.98
C PHE A 35 -30.27 -2.79 20.71
N GLN A 36 -29.46 -2.21 19.80
CA GLN A 36 -29.52 -0.77 19.53
C GLN A 36 -30.81 -0.40 18.79
N ARG A 37 -31.19 -1.22 17.80
CA ARG A 37 -32.48 -1.10 17.13
C ARG A 37 -33.64 -1.30 18.10
N ALA A 38 -33.58 -2.31 18.98
CA ALA A 38 -34.60 -2.54 20.00
C ALA A 38 -34.74 -1.35 20.96
N LYS A 39 -33.62 -0.72 21.36
CA LYS A 39 -33.59 0.46 22.21
C LYS A 39 -34.29 1.66 21.59
N LEU A 40 -33.99 1.97 20.33
CA LEU A 40 -34.63 3.05 19.58
C LEU A 40 -36.13 2.81 19.39
N SER A 41 -36.52 1.60 18.98
CA SER A 41 -37.93 1.24 18.80
C SER A 41 -38.72 1.30 20.12
N ALA A 42 -38.12 0.89 21.24
CA ALA A 42 -38.76 0.99 22.55
C ALA A 42 -38.98 2.44 23.00
N LEU A 43 -38.02 3.33 22.76
CA LEU A 43 -38.14 4.75 23.09
C LEU A 43 -39.25 5.42 22.27
N LEU A 44 -39.30 5.17 20.96
CA LEU A 44 -40.34 5.69 20.08
C LEU A 44 -41.74 5.20 20.49
N LEU A 45 -41.87 3.93 20.87
CA LEU A 45 -43.15 3.38 21.29
C LEU A 45 -43.61 3.95 22.64
N ASN A 46 -42.69 4.19 23.58
CA ASN A 46 -43.00 4.86 24.84
C ASN A 46 -43.49 6.30 24.60
N VAL A 47 -42.83 7.06 23.72
CA VAL A 47 -43.29 8.40 23.34
C VAL A 47 -44.70 8.34 22.75
N HIS A 48 -44.95 7.38 21.86
CA HIS A 48 -46.29 7.22 21.27
C HIS A 48 -47.36 6.81 22.29
N VAL A 49 -47.04 5.93 23.25
CA VAL A 49 -47.95 5.55 24.34
C VAL A 49 -48.24 6.71 25.27
N GLU A 50 -47.23 7.51 25.63
CA GLU A 50 -47.45 8.73 26.44
C GLU A 50 -48.28 9.78 25.68
N MET A 51 -48.02 9.96 24.39
CA MET A 51 -48.77 10.87 23.52
C MET A 51 -50.21 10.39 23.22
N SER A 52 -50.55 9.14 23.51
CA SER A 52 -51.88 8.56 23.24
C SER A 52 -52.77 8.39 24.47
N LYS A 53 -52.32 8.80 25.66
CA LYS A 53 -53.18 8.84 26.86
C LYS A 53 -54.21 9.98 26.72
N SER A 54 -55.44 9.62 26.40
CA SER A 54 -56.57 10.54 26.17
C SER A 54 -57.29 11.03 27.44
N ARG A 55 -56.57 11.32 28.52
CA ARG A 55 -57.10 12.01 29.70
C ARG A 55 -55.97 12.76 30.41
N LEU A 56 -55.73 13.99 29.97
CA LEU A 56 -55.07 15.00 30.80
C LEU A 56 -56.16 15.53 31.72
N ASP A 57 -56.12 15.13 32.99
CA ASP A 57 -57.02 15.66 34.02
C ASP A 57 -56.52 17.06 34.37
N ALA A 58 -57.24 18.08 33.90
CA ALA A 58 -56.83 19.48 34.01
C ALA A 58 -56.76 19.97 35.48
N GLU A 59 -57.36 19.26 36.43
CA GLU A 59 -57.30 19.58 37.86
C GLU A 59 -55.98 19.16 38.53
N MET A 60 -55.18 18.29 37.90
CA MET A 60 -53.88 17.85 38.45
C MET A 60 -52.73 18.83 38.20
N PHE A 61 -52.88 19.78 37.29
CA PHE A 61 -51.83 20.74 36.93
C PHE A 61 -52.16 22.12 37.53
N ARG A 62 -51.97 22.28 38.84
CA ARG A 62 -52.22 23.59 39.48
C ARG A 62 -51.16 24.65 39.17
N HIS A 63 -49.98 24.30 38.66
CA HIS A 63 -48.99 25.28 38.22
C HIS A 63 -48.22 24.76 37.00
N LEU A 64 -48.15 25.56 35.93
CA LEU A 64 -47.33 25.32 34.74
C LEU A 64 -45.91 25.83 35.02
N ASP A 65 -45.10 24.98 35.65
CA ASP A 65 -43.68 25.27 35.87
C ASP A 65 -42.86 24.75 34.68
N ILE A 66 -42.28 25.65 33.89
CA ILE A 66 -41.44 25.32 32.73
C ILE A 66 -39.97 25.49 33.12
N ALA A 67 -39.22 24.40 33.13
CA ALA A 67 -37.77 24.41 33.28
C ALA A 67 -37.10 24.28 31.91
N LEU A 68 -36.43 25.35 31.47
CA LEU A 68 -35.67 25.36 30.22
C LEU A 68 -34.26 24.77 30.44
N PRO A 69 -33.63 24.15 29.41
CA PRO A 69 -32.33 23.46 29.54
C PRO A 69 -31.15 24.36 29.95
N ASN A 70 -31.34 25.68 29.91
CA ASN A 70 -30.39 26.70 30.35
C ASN A 70 -30.51 27.04 31.85
N GLY A 71 -31.36 26.33 32.59
CA GLY A 71 -31.48 26.46 34.05
C GLY A 71 -32.49 27.50 34.53
N VAL A 72 -33.18 28.19 33.62
CA VAL A 72 -34.25 29.13 33.98
C VAL A 72 -35.54 28.36 34.24
N LYS A 73 -36.13 28.58 35.43
CA LYS A 73 -37.45 28.06 35.80
C LYS A 73 -38.46 29.19 35.76
N LEU A 74 -39.40 29.11 34.83
CA LEU A 74 -40.60 29.94 34.85
C LEU A 74 -41.61 29.23 35.73
N THR A 75 -42.04 29.88 36.80
CA THR A 75 -43.02 29.34 37.75
C THR A 75 -44.20 30.28 37.85
N ASN A 76 -45.39 29.72 38.11
CA ASN A 76 -46.61 30.48 38.41
C ASN A 76 -47.29 31.25 37.23
N ILE A 77 -47.37 30.64 36.04
CA ILE A 77 -48.10 31.19 34.89
C ILE A 77 -49.62 31.17 35.17
N GLN A 78 -50.29 32.32 35.04
CA GLN A 78 -51.72 32.50 35.37
C GLN A 78 -52.61 32.31 34.12
N PRO A 79 -53.93 32.02 34.28
CA PRO A 79 -54.87 31.83 33.17
C PRO A 79 -55.02 33.03 32.23
N GLU A 80 -54.71 34.24 32.72
CA GLU A 80 -54.70 35.50 31.96
C GLU A 80 -53.63 35.58 30.85
N ASP A 81 -52.62 34.70 30.83
CA ASP A 81 -51.60 34.67 29.78
C ASP A 81 -52.10 34.02 28.45
N LYS A 82 -53.37 33.60 28.39
CA LYS A 82 -54.04 33.11 27.17
C LYS A 82 -54.07 34.14 26.03
N GLY A 83 -53.92 35.43 26.33
CA GLY A 83 -53.89 36.50 25.33
C GLY A 83 -52.73 36.34 24.32
N ILE A 84 -51.59 35.81 24.77
CA ILE A 84 -50.40 35.63 23.91
C ILE A 84 -50.66 34.56 22.84
N LEU A 85 -51.50 33.56 23.14
CA LEU A 85 -51.84 32.49 22.19
C LEU A 85 -52.76 32.98 21.07
N PHE A 86 -53.69 33.89 21.38
CA PHE A 86 -54.57 34.51 20.39
C PHE A 86 -53.82 35.54 19.52
N ASP A 87 -52.85 36.26 20.10
CA ASP A 87 -52.00 37.22 19.38
C ASP A 87 -51.09 36.53 18.33
N ILE A 88 -50.70 35.27 18.59
CA ILE A 88 -49.96 34.43 17.64
C ILE A 88 -50.87 33.94 16.50
N LEU A 89 -52.14 33.64 16.79
CA LEU A 89 -53.12 33.23 15.79
C LEU A 89 -53.51 34.39 14.86
N ASP A 90 -53.61 35.61 15.40
CA ASP A 90 -53.90 36.82 14.62
C ASP A 90 -52.74 37.19 13.67
N LYS A 91 -51.49 37.02 14.12
CA LYS A 91 -50.29 37.19 13.26
C LYS A 91 -50.15 36.13 12.16
N LEU A 92 -50.79 34.98 12.31
CA LEU A 92 -50.83 33.92 11.30
C LEU A 92 -52.00 34.10 10.31
N GLY A 93 -52.90 35.05 10.53
CA GLY A 93 -53.98 35.42 9.60
C GLY A 93 -55.08 34.37 9.44
N VAL A 94 -55.23 33.43 10.38
CA VAL A 94 -56.21 32.35 10.31
C VAL A 94 -57.08 32.35 11.56
N THR A 95 -58.40 32.38 11.38
CA THR A 95 -59.36 32.35 12.50
C THR A 95 -59.45 30.96 13.12
N GLY A 96 -59.75 30.87 14.42
CA GLY A 96 -59.81 29.60 15.17
C GLY A 96 -60.80 28.57 14.59
N GLU A 97 -61.87 29.03 13.93
CA GLU A 97 -62.84 28.16 13.25
C GLU A 97 -62.29 27.56 11.94
N GLN A 98 -61.45 28.30 11.21
CA GLN A 98 -60.81 27.81 9.98
C GLN A 98 -59.76 26.73 10.28
N LEU A 99 -59.04 26.85 11.40
CA LEU A 99 -58.08 25.84 11.86
C LEU A 99 -58.76 24.52 12.28
N ALA A 100 -59.96 24.59 12.85
CA ALA A 100 -60.73 23.42 13.26
C ALA A 100 -61.34 22.65 12.08
N ALA A 101 -61.58 23.34 10.95
CA ALA A 101 -62.14 22.75 9.74
C ALA A 101 -61.08 22.19 8.77
N MET A 102 -59.79 22.49 8.99
CA MET A 102 -58.70 22.03 8.13
C MET A 102 -58.25 20.59 8.48
N PRO A 103 -57.87 19.77 7.48
CA PRO A 103 -57.23 18.48 7.72
C PRO A 103 -55.95 18.65 8.54
N THR A 104 -55.70 17.74 9.49
CA THR A 104 -54.55 17.78 10.42
C THR A 104 -53.20 17.97 9.73
N THR A 105 -53.07 17.47 8.49
CA THR A 105 -51.86 17.57 7.66
C THR A 105 -51.60 18.98 7.12
N GLU A 106 -52.64 19.77 6.89
CA GLU A 106 -52.54 21.13 6.36
C GLU A 106 -52.22 22.13 7.48
N VAL A 107 -52.84 21.95 8.65
CA VAL A 107 -52.51 22.69 9.88
C VAL A 107 -51.05 22.44 10.29
N ALA A 108 -50.57 21.20 10.18
CA ALA A 108 -49.17 20.85 10.46
C ALA A 108 -48.18 21.53 9.50
N ARG A 109 -48.54 21.72 8.22
CA ARG A 109 -47.71 22.43 7.24
C ARG A 109 -47.65 23.94 7.50
N LEU A 110 -48.78 24.56 7.84
CA LEU A 110 -48.86 25.98 8.16
C LEU A 110 -48.04 26.35 9.41
N LEU A 111 -48.04 25.48 10.43
CA LEU A 111 -47.29 25.68 11.67
C LEU A 111 -45.79 25.34 11.55
N ALA A 112 -45.39 24.53 10.56
CA ALA A 112 -44.01 24.10 10.40
C ALA A 112 -43.07 25.18 9.80
N GLY A 113 -43.62 26.27 9.26
CA GLY A 113 -42.84 27.27 8.52
C GLY A 113 -42.18 26.68 7.25
N PRO A 114 -41.49 27.49 6.42
CA PRO A 114 -40.72 26.96 5.31
C PRO A 114 -39.65 26.00 5.84
N GLU A 115 -39.57 24.80 5.26
CA GLU A 115 -38.59 23.76 5.63
C GLU A 115 -37.19 24.38 5.74
N PRO A 116 -36.47 24.22 6.87
CA PRO A 116 -35.11 24.70 6.96
C PRO A 116 -34.31 23.97 5.88
N GLN A 117 -33.84 24.73 4.88
CA GLN A 117 -32.89 24.21 3.91
C GLN A 117 -31.72 23.62 4.70
N ARG A 118 -31.51 22.32 4.56
CA ARG A 118 -30.39 21.61 5.16
C ARG A 118 -29.12 22.17 4.51
N MET A 119 -28.54 23.21 5.10
CA MET A 119 -27.25 23.72 4.66
C MET A 119 -26.25 22.56 4.83
N GLU A 120 -25.77 22.03 3.70
CA GLU A 120 -24.62 21.13 3.73
C GLU A 120 -23.49 21.86 4.47
N PRO A 121 -22.78 21.20 5.41
CA PRO A 121 -21.64 21.82 6.06
C PRO A 121 -20.69 22.36 4.97
N PRO A 122 -20.10 23.55 5.15
CA PRO A 122 -19.25 24.15 4.13
C PRO A 122 -18.18 23.14 3.72
N LYS A 123 -18.14 22.81 2.41
CA LYS A 123 -17.15 21.88 1.86
C LYS A 123 -15.78 22.37 2.34
N PRO A 124 -15.05 21.55 3.12
CA PRO A 124 -13.75 21.97 3.60
C PRO A 124 -12.88 22.33 2.39
N LYS A 125 -12.08 23.40 2.51
CA LYS A 125 -11.22 23.88 1.41
C LYS A 125 -10.36 22.73 0.90
N SER A 126 -10.73 22.19 -0.24
CA SER A 126 -10.07 21.04 -0.84
C SER A 126 -9.33 21.46 -2.10
N LYS A 127 -8.34 20.64 -2.46
CA LYS A 127 -7.44 20.88 -3.59
C LYS A 127 -7.79 19.91 -4.72
N PRO A 128 -7.55 20.29 -5.99
CA PRO A 128 -7.59 19.33 -7.08
C PRO A 128 -6.55 18.23 -6.85
N LEU A 129 -6.80 17.06 -7.43
CA LEU A 129 -5.92 15.91 -7.30
C LEU A 129 -4.47 16.22 -7.70
N SER A 130 -4.30 16.96 -8.80
CA SER A 130 -3.00 17.39 -9.33
C SER A 130 -2.15 18.15 -8.31
N ASP A 131 -2.75 19.11 -7.60
CA ASP A 131 -2.08 19.87 -6.53
C ASP A 131 -1.62 18.95 -5.40
N VAL A 132 -2.47 18.01 -4.98
CA VAL A 132 -2.12 17.08 -3.89
C VAL A 132 -1.00 16.14 -4.33
N ILE A 133 -1.01 15.67 -5.58
CA ILE A 133 0.06 14.87 -6.16
C ILE A 133 1.38 15.66 -6.13
N ALA A 134 1.39 16.93 -6.54
CA ALA A 134 2.58 17.76 -6.56
C ALA A 134 3.18 17.96 -5.15
N LEU A 135 2.31 18.21 -4.15
CA LEU A 135 2.72 18.32 -2.75
C LEU A 135 3.32 17.00 -2.24
N TYR A 136 2.62 15.88 -2.47
CA TYR A 136 3.07 14.54 -2.06
C TYR A 136 4.41 14.16 -2.68
N LEU A 137 4.56 14.34 -4.00
CA LEU A 137 5.81 14.01 -4.70
C LEU A 137 6.97 14.90 -4.24
N THR A 138 6.71 16.16 -3.90
CA THR A 138 7.72 17.07 -3.36
C THR A 138 8.24 16.60 -2.02
N GLU A 139 7.36 16.20 -1.09
CA GLU A 139 7.79 15.63 0.19
C GLU A 139 8.55 14.31 -0.03
N LYS A 140 8.03 13.43 -0.88
CA LYS A 140 8.59 12.09 -1.06
C LYS A 140 9.96 12.07 -1.76
N LYS A 141 10.41 13.18 -2.35
CA LYS A 141 11.79 13.36 -2.82
C LYS A 141 12.84 13.17 -1.73
N LEU A 142 12.47 13.41 -0.46
CA LEU A 142 13.38 13.25 0.67
C LEU A 142 13.67 11.78 0.97
N ASP A 143 12.68 10.90 0.77
CA ASP A 143 12.74 9.52 1.26
C ASP A 143 12.82 8.47 0.13
N ASN A 144 12.47 8.82 -1.11
CA ASN A 144 12.37 7.87 -2.22
C ASN A 144 13.42 8.13 -3.30
N VAL A 145 13.95 7.05 -3.86
CA VAL A 145 14.82 7.12 -5.04
C VAL A 145 14.04 7.61 -6.26
N ALA A 146 14.74 8.26 -7.20
CA ALA A 146 14.16 8.86 -8.40
C ALA A 146 13.25 7.88 -9.18
N LYS A 147 13.63 6.60 -9.25
CA LYS A 147 12.84 5.58 -9.94
C LYS A 147 11.45 5.37 -9.33
N THR A 148 11.40 5.29 -8.00
CA THR A 148 10.14 5.08 -7.27
C THR A 148 9.22 6.29 -7.42
N LEU A 149 9.78 7.50 -7.44
CA LEU A 149 9.02 8.72 -7.68
C LEU A 149 8.41 8.74 -9.08
N GLU A 150 9.17 8.37 -10.11
CA GLU A 150 8.65 8.25 -11.48
C GLU A 150 7.52 7.22 -11.59
N ASP A 151 7.66 6.06 -10.95
CA ASP A 151 6.63 5.01 -10.96
C ASP A 151 5.34 5.45 -10.23
N LYS A 152 5.49 6.23 -9.15
CA LYS A 152 4.38 6.88 -8.43
C LYS A 152 3.69 7.92 -9.33
N GLU A 153 4.47 8.86 -9.88
CA GLU A 153 3.98 9.91 -10.78
C GLU A 153 3.21 9.31 -11.97
N ARG A 154 3.80 8.34 -12.68
CA ARG A 154 3.11 7.65 -13.79
C ARG A 154 1.80 7.00 -13.36
N THR A 155 1.74 6.44 -12.15
CA THR A 155 0.51 5.84 -11.62
C THR A 155 -0.55 6.90 -11.34
N PHE A 156 -0.14 8.04 -10.78
CA PHE A 156 -1.05 9.15 -10.50
C PHE A 156 -1.55 9.83 -11.78
N THR A 157 -0.69 10.04 -12.78
CA THR A 157 -1.11 10.56 -14.09
C THR A 157 -2.07 9.60 -14.80
N GLU A 158 -1.84 8.29 -14.74
CA GLU A 158 -2.77 7.29 -15.29
C GLU A 158 -4.13 7.34 -14.58
N PHE A 159 -4.13 7.46 -13.25
CA PHE A 159 -5.36 7.60 -12.46
C PHE A 159 -6.09 8.91 -12.79
N GLN A 160 -5.38 10.03 -12.87
CA GLN A 160 -5.93 11.33 -13.25
C GLN A 160 -6.49 11.31 -14.67
N GLY A 161 -5.83 10.66 -15.63
CA GLY A 161 -6.36 10.50 -16.99
C GLY A 161 -7.67 9.71 -17.04
N PHE A 162 -7.90 8.83 -16.07
CA PHE A 162 -9.11 8.00 -15.98
C PHE A 162 -10.30 8.66 -15.30
N PHE A 163 -10.06 9.56 -14.34
CA PHE A 163 -11.11 10.18 -13.53
C PHE A 163 -11.10 11.72 -13.57
N GLN A 164 -10.27 12.30 -14.45
CA GLN A 164 -10.04 13.73 -14.59
C GLN A 164 -9.45 14.36 -13.33
N ASP A 165 -9.00 15.61 -13.46
CA ASP A 165 -8.48 16.38 -12.33
C ASP A 165 -9.62 17.01 -11.53
N SER A 166 -10.33 16.16 -10.80
CA SER A 166 -11.40 16.58 -9.89
C SER A 166 -10.84 16.86 -8.50
N ASP A 167 -11.69 17.45 -7.65
CA ASP A 167 -11.41 17.57 -6.23
C ASP A 167 -11.04 16.21 -5.62
N ILE A 168 -9.97 16.17 -4.81
CA ILE A 168 -9.53 14.90 -4.22
C ILE A 168 -10.63 14.24 -3.37
N ASN A 169 -11.54 15.01 -2.76
CA ASN A 169 -12.65 14.50 -1.95
C ASN A 169 -13.81 13.92 -2.77
N ALA A 170 -13.81 14.08 -4.08
CA ALA A 170 -14.80 13.46 -4.96
C ALA A 170 -14.52 11.96 -5.17
N PHE A 171 -13.31 11.49 -4.90
CA PHE A 171 -12.95 10.09 -5.08
C PHE A 171 -13.27 9.27 -3.84
N ASP A 172 -13.98 8.16 -4.05
CA ASP A 172 -14.48 7.26 -3.01
C ASP A 172 -14.08 5.81 -3.28
N ALA A 173 -14.58 4.88 -2.44
CA ALA A 173 -14.31 3.46 -2.58
C ALA A 173 -14.76 2.90 -3.95
N ASP A 174 -15.84 3.43 -4.52
CA ASP A 174 -16.35 2.99 -5.82
C ASP A 174 -15.41 3.41 -6.95
N THR A 175 -14.85 4.62 -6.87
CA THR A 175 -13.78 5.09 -7.77
C THR A 175 -12.56 4.15 -7.71
N ALA A 176 -12.13 3.78 -6.50
CA ALA A 176 -10.98 2.91 -6.31
C ALA A 176 -11.23 1.48 -6.87
N ILE A 177 -12.46 0.97 -6.72
CA ILE A 177 -12.89 -0.30 -7.33
C ILE A 177 -12.93 -0.19 -8.86
N ALA A 178 -13.47 0.90 -9.39
CA ALA A 178 -13.51 1.16 -10.83
C ALA A 178 -12.10 1.20 -11.44
N TYR A 179 -11.15 1.86 -10.77
CA TYR A 179 -9.74 1.87 -11.19
C TYR A 179 -9.15 0.46 -11.24
N LYS A 180 -9.33 -0.32 -10.16
CA LYS A 180 -8.87 -1.72 -10.11
C LYS A 180 -9.48 -2.55 -11.25
N ASN A 181 -10.78 -2.42 -11.50
CA ASN A 181 -11.48 -3.17 -12.54
C ASN A 181 -10.98 -2.80 -13.95
N ARG A 182 -10.66 -1.52 -14.20
CA ARG A 182 -10.03 -1.08 -15.45
C ARG A 182 -8.66 -1.71 -15.64
N LEU A 183 -7.82 -1.77 -14.59
CA LEU A 183 -6.52 -2.43 -14.68
C LEU A 183 -6.64 -3.94 -14.94
N LEU A 184 -7.64 -4.59 -14.36
CA LEU A 184 -7.95 -6.00 -14.63
C LEU A 184 -8.37 -6.21 -16.10
N ALA A 185 -9.23 -5.34 -16.63
CA ALA A 185 -9.65 -5.39 -18.03
C ALA A 185 -8.48 -5.15 -19.01
N ALA A 186 -7.49 -4.36 -18.62
CA ALA A 186 -6.25 -4.14 -19.36
C ALA A 186 -5.23 -5.30 -19.22
N ASN A 187 -5.63 -6.45 -18.67
CA ASN A 187 -4.78 -7.62 -18.43
C ASN A 187 -3.52 -7.32 -17.58
N ALA A 188 -3.58 -6.33 -16.69
CA ALA A 188 -2.47 -6.06 -15.79
C ALA A 188 -2.30 -7.19 -14.76
N SER A 189 -1.06 -7.57 -14.47
CA SER A 189 -0.79 -8.62 -13.47
C SER A 189 -1.23 -8.19 -12.06
N ALA A 190 -1.61 -9.15 -11.22
CA ALA A 190 -2.04 -8.87 -9.85
C ALA A 190 -0.98 -8.11 -9.04
N SER A 191 0.31 -8.40 -9.25
CA SER A 191 1.42 -7.68 -8.62
C SER A 191 1.44 -6.20 -9.04
N ARG A 192 1.31 -5.92 -10.34
CA ARG A 192 1.27 -4.55 -10.88
C ARG A 192 0.05 -3.78 -10.36
N ILE A 193 -1.11 -4.42 -10.28
CA ILE A 193 -2.33 -3.81 -9.72
C ILE A 193 -2.13 -3.47 -8.23
N ASN A 194 -1.60 -4.42 -7.45
CA ASN A 194 -1.35 -4.21 -6.03
C ASN A 194 -0.29 -3.12 -5.78
N ALA A 195 0.73 -3.00 -6.64
CA ALA A 195 1.71 -1.91 -6.55
C ALA A 195 1.06 -0.53 -6.80
N LYS A 196 0.28 -0.41 -7.89
CA LYS A 196 -0.42 0.84 -8.23
C LYS A 196 -1.42 1.27 -7.15
N THR A 197 -2.25 0.33 -6.70
CA THR A 197 -3.21 0.57 -5.61
C THR A 197 -2.51 0.92 -4.29
N SER A 198 -1.32 0.37 -4.01
CA SER A 198 -0.53 0.78 -2.86
C SER A 198 -0.05 2.22 -2.97
N PHE A 199 0.44 2.67 -4.14
CA PHE A 199 0.86 4.06 -4.31
C PHE A 199 -0.29 5.05 -4.13
N LEU A 200 -1.48 4.71 -4.63
CA LEU A 200 -2.69 5.53 -4.43
C LEU A 200 -3.11 5.53 -2.96
N ARG A 201 -3.06 4.38 -2.29
CA ARG A 201 -3.30 4.30 -0.83
C ARG A 201 -2.35 5.22 -0.06
N ASP A 202 -1.06 5.26 -0.40
CA ASP A 202 -0.09 6.14 0.25
C ASP A 202 -0.39 7.63 -0.01
N LEU A 203 -0.81 7.98 -1.23
CA LEU A 203 -1.23 9.35 -1.59
C LEU A 203 -2.45 9.80 -0.78
N PHE A 204 -3.50 8.97 -0.70
CA PHE A 204 -4.70 9.31 0.07
C PHE A 204 -4.42 9.32 1.58
N ALA A 205 -3.51 8.48 2.08
CA ALA A 205 -3.06 8.55 3.47
C ALA A 205 -2.33 9.87 3.76
N TYR A 206 -1.46 10.32 2.85
CA TYR A 206 -0.84 11.64 2.94
C TYR A 206 -1.90 12.76 2.95
N ALA A 207 -2.89 12.69 2.05
CA ALA A 207 -3.95 13.69 1.98
C ALA A 207 -4.78 13.76 3.27
N ILE A 208 -5.09 12.61 3.89
CA ILE A 208 -5.78 12.55 5.19
C ILE A 208 -4.92 13.20 6.28
N ASN A 209 -3.63 12.82 6.37
CA ASN A 209 -2.73 13.32 7.40
C ASN A 209 -2.47 14.83 7.30
N ASN A 210 -2.63 15.41 6.11
CA ASN A 210 -2.48 16.85 5.86
C ASN A 210 -3.81 17.60 5.83
N ASN A 211 -4.92 16.99 6.26
CA ASN A 211 -6.26 17.58 6.25
C ASN A 211 -6.68 18.11 4.85
N LEU A 212 -6.33 17.37 3.80
CA LEU A 212 -6.74 17.63 2.41
C LEU A 212 -7.86 16.68 1.95
N TYR A 213 -8.00 15.54 2.63
CA TYR A 213 -9.03 14.53 2.37
C TYR A 213 -9.72 14.14 3.69
N PHE A 214 -11.06 14.19 3.71
CA PHE A 214 -11.84 14.17 4.97
C PHE A 214 -12.67 12.91 5.19
N THR A 215 -12.49 11.89 4.36
CA THR A 215 -13.19 10.61 4.51
C THR A 215 -12.19 9.46 4.67
N THR A 216 -12.68 8.22 4.73
CA THR A 216 -11.82 7.03 4.81
C THR A 216 -11.05 6.81 3.51
N ASN A 217 -9.80 6.40 3.60
CA ASN A 217 -8.96 6.14 2.42
C ASN A 217 -9.65 5.17 1.42
N PRO A 218 -9.93 5.61 0.18
CA PRO A 218 -10.59 4.80 -0.85
C PRO A 218 -9.88 3.48 -1.18
N PHE A 219 -8.55 3.46 -1.06
CA PHE A 219 -7.71 2.34 -1.47
C PHE A 219 -7.36 1.39 -0.32
N GLU A 220 -7.86 1.63 0.90
CA GLU A 220 -7.48 0.86 2.09
C GLU A 220 -7.71 -0.65 1.92
N LYS A 221 -8.86 -1.01 1.34
CA LYS A 221 -9.30 -2.40 1.15
C LYS A 221 -9.23 -2.89 -0.31
N VAL A 222 -8.69 -2.07 -1.21
CA VAL A 222 -8.65 -2.40 -2.64
C VAL A 222 -7.40 -3.23 -2.94
N ARG A 223 -7.59 -4.55 -3.07
CA ARG A 223 -6.51 -5.49 -3.41
C ARG A 223 -7.01 -6.58 -4.34
N VAL A 224 -6.10 -7.10 -5.15
CA VAL A 224 -6.31 -8.34 -5.90
C VAL A 224 -5.65 -9.47 -5.14
N SER A 225 -6.44 -10.45 -4.72
CA SER A 225 -5.95 -11.65 -4.03
C SER A 225 -4.95 -12.37 -4.93
N SER A 226 -3.69 -12.39 -4.52
CA SER A 226 -2.64 -13.23 -5.12
C SER A 226 -2.77 -14.68 -4.65
N LYS A 227 -3.98 -15.27 -4.75
CA LYS A 227 -4.21 -16.67 -4.35
C LYS A 227 -3.16 -17.53 -5.05
N THR A 228 -2.60 -18.47 -4.30
CA THR A 228 -1.38 -19.25 -4.58
C THR A 228 -1.28 -19.85 -6.00
N LYS A 229 -2.39 -20.05 -6.72
CA LYS A 229 -2.41 -20.46 -8.14
C LYS A 229 -1.86 -19.38 -9.11
N LEU A 230 -1.99 -18.09 -8.81
CA LEU A 230 -1.35 -17.01 -9.59
C LEU A 230 0.17 -16.90 -9.31
N LYS A 231 0.64 -17.34 -8.13
CA LYS A 231 2.07 -17.40 -7.83
C LYS A 231 2.78 -18.49 -8.65
N GLN A 232 2.07 -19.53 -9.07
CA GLN A 232 2.58 -20.55 -10.02
C GLN A 232 2.64 -20.04 -11.47
N GLN A 233 1.85 -19.03 -11.83
CA GLN A 233 1.89 -18.40 -13.17
C GLN A 233 2.93 -17.28 -13.30
N VAL A 234 3.50 -16.78 -12.20
CA VAL A 234 4.71 -15.94 -12.30
C VAL A 234 5.85 -16.90 -12.58
N GLU A 235 6.17 -17.06 -13.85
CA GLU A 235 7.36 -17.75 -14.28
C GLU A 235 8.59 -17.07 -13.65
N SER A 236 9.11 -17.67 -12.57
CA SER A 236 10.34 -17.21 -11.94
C SER A 236 11.51 -17.48 -12.90
N TYR A 237 12.52 -16.63 -12.87
CA TYR A 237 13.75 -16.87 -13.63
C TYR A 237 14.31 -18.25 -13.31
N ARG A 238 14.81 -18.91 -14.34
CA ARG A 238 15.48 -20.22 -14.23
C ARG A 238 16.97 -20.03 -14.25
N GLU A 239 17.68 -20.90 -13.55
CA GLU A 239 19.12 -21.07 -13.66
C GLU A 239 19.54 -21.49 -15.07
N PHE A 240 20.74 -21.08 -15.46
CA PHE A 240 21.47 -21.69 -16.56
C PHE A 240 21.97 -23.09 -16.16
N THR A 241 21.71 -24.07 -17.03
CA THR A 241 22.28 -25.41 -16.93
C THR A 241 23.74 -25.41 -17.37
N ASP A 242 24.45 -26.50 -17.11
CA ASP A 242 25.84 -26.65 -17.55
C ASP A 242 25.98 -26.60 -19.08
N ASP A 243 25.00 -27.10 -19.82
CA ASP A 243 25.01 -27.01 -21.28
C ASP A 243 24.72 -25.59 -21.78
N ASP A 244 23.84 -24.83 -21.09
CA ASP A 244 23.68 -23.40 -21.38
C ASP A 244 25.00 -22.67 -21.14
N LEU A 245 25.68 -22.94 -20.01
CA LEU A 245 26.94 -22.26 -19.66
C LEU A 245 28.07 -22.57 -20.66
N LYS A 246 28.18 -23.83 -21.12
CA LYS A 246 29.14 -24.20 -22.17
C LYS A 246 28.88 -23.45 -23.47
N LEU A 247 27.60 -23.26 -23.85
CA LEU A 247 27.23 -22.50 -25.05
C LEU A 247 27.49 -21.00 -24.87
N ILE A 248 27.07 -20.44 -23.73
CA ILE A 248 27.23 -19.02 -23.39
C ILE A 248 28.71 -18.64 -23.33
N PHE A 249 29.57 -19.48 -22.77
CA PHE A 249 31.00 -19.20 -22.65
C PHE A 249 31.83 -19.98 -23.67
N ALA A 250 31.27 -20.31 -24.84
CA ALA A 250 32.05 -20.82 -25.95
C ALA A 250 32.89 -19.69 -26.56
N GLU A 251 34.21 -19.91 -26.69
CA GLU A 251 35.18 -18.84 -26.95
C GLU A 251 34.88 -18.01 -28.21
N ALA A 252 34.77 -18.65 -29.37
CA ALA A 252 34.57 -17.96 -30.64
C ALA A 252 33.28 -17.09 -30.65
N PRO A 253 32.07 -17.63 -30.40
CA PRO A 253 30.86 -16.82 -30.42
C PRO A 253 30.82 -15.78 -29.29
N TYR A 254 31.41 -16.07 -28.12
CA TYR A 254 31.43 -15.11 -27.02
C TYR A 254 32.34 -13.92 -27.33
N ARG A 255 33.55 -14.14 -27.84
CA ARG A 255 34.47 -13.04 -28.22
C ARG A 255 33.88 -12.18 -29.34
N GLU A 256 33.22 -12.80 -30.31
CA GLU A 256 32.59 -12.09 -31.43
C GLU A 256 31.42 -11.21 -30.96
N PHE A 257 30.50 -11.77 -30.17
CA PHE A 257 29.29 -11.05 -29.77
C PHE A 257 29.49 -10.12 -28.57
N MET A 258 30.33 -10.52 -27.61
CA MET A 258 30.69 -9.76 -26.41
C MET A 258 32.01 -9.02 -26.59
N ASN A 259 32.15 -8.37 -27.74
CA ASN A 259 33.37 -7.72 -28.23
C ASN A 259 33.82 -6.44 -27.51
N LYS A 260 33.22 -6.10 -26.37
CA LYS A 260 33.67 -4.97 -25.53
C LYS A 260 33.95 -5.46 -24.12
N PRO A 261 34.92 -4.85 -23.40
CA PRO A 261 35.28 -5.30 -22.06
C PRO A 261 34.09 -5.37 -21.09
N ASP A 262 33.17 -4.40 -21.15
CA ASP A 262 31.97 -4.37 -20.33
C ASP A 262 31.03 -5.55 -20.60
N TYR A 263 30.82 -5.89 -21.87
CA TYR A 263 29.99 -7.02 -22.26
C TYR A 263 30.67 -8.37 -22.00
N HIS A 264 32.00 -8.42 -22.08
CA HIS A 264 32.77 -9.63 -21.82
C HIS A 264 32.82 -9.96 -20.33
N TRP A 265 33.15 -9.00 -19.47
CA TRP A 265 33.39 -9.26 -18.05
C TRP A 265 32.10 -9.39 -17.24
N LEU A 266 31.06 -8.61 -17.54
CA LEU A 266 29.85 -8.59 -16.71
C LEU A 266 29.17 -9.96 -16.54
N PRO A 267 28.96 -10.78 -17.59
CA PRO A 267 28.39 -12.12 -17.43
C PRO A 267 29.27 -13.04 -16.56
N LEU A 268 30.59 -12.98 -16.73
CA LEU A 268 31.53 -13.78 -15.96
C LEU A 268 31.50 -13.38 -14.47
N LEU A 269 31.55 -12.08 -14.18
CA LEU A 269 31.44 -11.56 -12.82
C LEU A 269 30.07 -11.92 -12.20
N ALA A 270 28.99 -11.83 -12.96
CA ALA A 270 27.65 -12.18 -12.49
C ALA A 270 27.53 -13.67 -12.11
N LEU A 271 28.12 -14.56 -12.92
CA LEU A 271 28.13 -16.00 -12.66
C LEU A 271 28.86 -16.35 -11.35
N TYR A 272 30.02 -15.73 -11.10
CA TYR A 272 30.87 -16.07 -9.96
C TYR A 272 30.60 -15.27 -8.68
N THR A 273 29.81 -14.20 -8.74
CA THR A 273 29.47 -13.38 -7.56
C THR A 273 28.00 -13.44 -7.17
N GLY A 274 27.13 -13.81 -8.12
CA GLY A 274 25.68 -13.68 -7.98
C GLY A 274 25.21 -12.24 -7.78
N ALA A 275 26.06 -11.21 -7.96
CA ALA A 275 25.67 -9.82 -7.79
C ALA A 275 24.63 -9.39 -8.83
N ARG A 276 23.84 -8.35 -8.52
CA ARG A 276 22.88 -7.82 -9.50
C ARG A 276 23.65 -7.12 -10.62
N VAL A 277 23.11 -7.21 -11.84
CA VAL A 277 23.68 -6.56 -13.02
C VAL A 277 23.95 -5.07 -12.82
N GLU A 278 23.04 -4.35 -12.15
CA GLU A 278 23.22 -2.92 -11.88
C GLU A 278 24.37 -2.66 -10.91
N GLU A 279 24.55 -3.53 -9.91
CA GLU A 279 25.62 -3.38 -8.90
C GLU A 279 27.00 -3.63 -9.54
N LEU A 280 27.10 -4.55 -10.50
CA LEU A 280 28.33 -4.79 -11.25
C LEU A 280 28.58 -3.72 -12.33
N ALA A 281 27.53 -3.31 -13.04
CA ALA A 281 27.64 -2.35 -14.14
C ALA A 281 27.95 -0.93 -13.66
N SER A 282 27.53 -0.57 -12.45
CA SER A 282 27.82 0.72 -11.80
C SER A 282 29.04 0.69 -10.87
N LEU A 283 29.82 -0.40 -10.89
CA LEU A 283 30.94 -0.57 -9.96
C LEU A 283 32.07 0.43 -10.25
N SER A 284 32.51 1.15 -9.24
CA SER A 284 33.69 2.02 -9.33
C SER A 284 34.99 1.25 -9.07
N LEU A 285 36.10 1.74 -9.61
CA LEU A 285 37.42 1.13 -9.38
C LEU A 285 37.86 1.17 -7.91
N ASN A 286 37.34 2.14 -7.13
CA ASN A 286 37.60 2.28 -5.70
C ASN A 286 36.90 1.21 -4.85
N GLN A 287 35.88 0.56 -5.40
CA GLN A 287 35.17 -0.55 -4.76
C GLN A 287 35.84 -1.90 -5.04
N ILE A 288 36.89 -1.94 -5.85
CA ILE A 288 37.70 -3.14 -6.09
C ILE A 288 38.92 -3.06 -5.18
N LYS A 289 38.82 -3.75 -4.05
CA LYS A 289 39.77 -3.66 -2.94
C LYS A 289 40.52 -4.97 -2.75
N LYS A 290 41.59 -4.88 -1.96
CA LYS A 290 42.40 -6.02 -1.53
C LYS A 290 42.63 -5.92 -0.03
N ASP A 291 42.34 -6.99 0.69
CA ASP A 291 42.59 -7.09 2.14
C ASP A 291 43.02 -8.53 2.48
N GLY A 292 44.03 -8.68 3.33
CA GLY A 292 44.58 -9.99 3.69
C GLY A 292 44.98 -10.87 2.49
N GLY A 293 45.40 -10.25 1.38
CA GLY A 293 45.72 -10.95 0.12
C GLY A 293 44.52 -11.30 -0.77
N ILE A 294 43.29 -11.06 -0.30
CA ILE A 294 42.05 -11.41 -1.01
C ILE A 294 41.51 -10.18 -1.74
N HIS A 295 41.30 -10.29 -3.06
CA HIS A 295 40.59 -9.27 -3.82
C HIS A 295 39.08 -9.40 -3.61
N TYR A 296 38.36 -8.29 -3.52
CA TYR A 296 36.91 -8.28 -3.34
C TYR A 296 36.24 -7.04 -3.93
N PHE A 297 34.95 -7.18 -4.21
CA PHE A 297 34.05 -6.06 -4.50
C PHE A 297 33.38 -5.59 -3.21
N GLU A 298 33.42 -4.29 -2.95
CA GLU A 298 32.69 -3.65 -1.88
C GLU A 298 31.43 -2.98 -2.43
N ILE A 299 30.29 -3.66 -2.31
CA ILE A 299 29.01 -3.18 -2.85
C ILE A 299 28.26 -2.43 -1.76
N GLU A 300 28.07 -1.14 -1.97
CA GLU A 300 27.31 -0.25 -1.09
C GLU A 300 25.84 -0.21 -1.53
N LYS A 301 24.91 -0.36 -0.58
CA LYS A 301 23.49 -0.07 -0.82
C LYS A 301 23.16 1.26 -0.14
N ALA A 302 22.99 2.32 -0.94
CA ALA A 302 22.38 3.61 -0.59
C ALA A 302 22.55 4.11 0.87
N LYS A 303 23.41 5.12 1.09
CA LYS A 303 23.58 6.02 2.26
C LYS A 303 23.54 5.47 3.70
N ASN A 304 23.23 4.19 3.93
CA ASN A 304 23.25 3.58 5.25
C ASN A 304 24.50 2.68 5.36
N LEU A 305 25.42 3.06 6.25
CA LEU A 305 26.68 2.34 6.54
C LEU A 305 26.48 0.85 6.86
N ASN A 306 25.30 0.47 7.36
CA ASN A 306 24.93 -0.92 7.67
C ASN A 306 24.57 -1.77 6.43
N SER A 307 24.72 -1.26 5.20
CA SER A 307 24.37 -1.95 3.96
C SER A 307 25.55 -2.16 3.00
N ILE A 308 26.79 -2.09 3.50
CA ILE A 308 27.99 -2.45 2.74
C ILE A 308 28.17 -3.97 2.80
N ARG A 309 28.45 -4.60 1.66
CA ARG A 309 28.82 -6.02 1.62
C ARG A 309 30.08 -6.24 0.79
N LYS A 310 30.94 -7.14 1.29
CA LYS A 310 32.16 -7.57 0.61
C LYS A 310 31.92 -8.89 -0.10
N ILE A 311 32.26 -8.95 -1.39
CA ILE A 311 32.18 -10.15 -2.21
C ILE A 311 33.59 -10.48 -2.71
N PRO A 312 34.24 -11.52 -2.17
CA PRO A 312 35.55 -11.95 -2.67
C PRO A 312 35.51 -12.31 -4.14
N LEU A 313 36.62 -12.06 -4.85
CA LEU A 313 36.78 -12.56 -6.21
C LEU A 313 37.04 -14.05 -6.18
N HIS A 314 36.32 -14.78 -7.02
CA HIS A 314 36.55 -16.19 -7.23
C HIS A 314 37.91 -16.44 -7.87
N ARG A 315 38.58 -17.54 -7.54
CA ARG A 315 39.89 -17.91 -8.09
C ARG A 315 39.95 -17.85 -9.61
N GLN A 316 38.88 -18.29 -10.28
CA GLN A 316 38.80 -18.27 -11.75
C GLN A 316 38.75 -16.84 -12.32
N ILE A 317 38.19 -15.87 -11.60
CA ILE A 317 38.22 -14.45 -11.99
C ILE A 317 39.62 -13.88 -11.80
N GLU A 318 40.31 -14.25 -10.72
CA GLU A 318 41.68 -13.79 -10.46
C GLU A 318 42.64 -14.29 -11.54
N THR A 319 42.45 -15.53 -12.03
CA THR A 319 43.29 -16.13 -13.08
C THR A 319 42.84 -15.82 -14.51
N SER A 320 41.68 -15.18 -14.73
CA SER A 320 41.15 -14.93 -16.09
C SER A 320 41.77 -13.72 -16.78
N GLY A 321 42.62 -12.93 -16.11
CA GLY A 321 43.11 -11.65 -16.63
C GLY A 321 42.25 -10.44 -16.27
N PHE A 322 41.20 -10.62 -15.47
CA PHE A 322 40.33 -9.52 -15.03
C PHE A 322 41.10 -8.44 -14.27
N LEU A 323 41.99 -8.83 -13.35
CA LEU A 323 42.78 -7.86 -12.58
C LEU A 323 43.72 -7.02 -13.48
N ALA A 324 44.30 -7.63 -14.51
CA ALA A 324 45.09 -6.90 -15.50
C ALA A 324 44.23 -5.90 -16.30
N TYR A 325 42.97 -6.26 -16.61
CA TYR A 325 42.02 -5.30 -17.17
C TYR A 325 41.75 -4.14 -16.19
N VAL A 326 41.49 -4.42 -14.91
CA VAL A 326 41.25 -3.38 -13.89
C VAL A 326 42.43 -2.41 -13.82
N ASP A 327 43.66 -2.92 -13.81
CA ASP A 327 44.86 -2.09 -13.78
C ASP A 327 45.02 -1.27 -15.05
N SER A 328 44.67 -1.82 -16.22
CA SER A 328 44.68 -1.06 -17.48
C SER A 328 43.69 0.11 -17.47
N VAL A 329 42.51 -0.07 -16.86
CA VAL A 329 41.47 0.96 -16.74
C VAL A 329 41.88 2.03 -15.73
N ARG A 330 42.51 1.65 -14.61
CA ARG A 330 43.11 2.60 -13.66
C ARG A 330 44.20 3.45 -14.29
N ALA A 331 45.07 2.84 -15.09
CA ALA A 331 46.15 3.55 -15.78
C ALA A 331 45.62 4.60 -16.78
N GLN A 332 44.42 4.39 -17.33
CA GLN A 332 43.73 5.35 -18.20
C GLN A 332 43.07 6.51 -17.42
N GLY A 333 43.16 6.54 -16.10
CA GLY A 333 42.57 7.59 -15.26
C GLY A 333 41.04 7.50 -15.14
N ALA A 334 40.43 6.38 -15.52
CA ALA A 334 39.00 6.19 -15.36
C ALA A 334 38.63 6.00 -13.88
N THR A 335 37.38 6.31 -13.54
CA THR A 335 36.84 6.13 -12.17
C THR A 335 35.94 4.91 -12.05
N MET A 336 35.27 4.54 -13.14
CA MET A 336 34.35 3.40 -13.23
C MET A 336 35.07 2.17 -13.77
N LEU A 337 34.68 0.97 -13.31
CA LEU A 337 35.21 -0.29 -13.83
C LEU A 337 34.92 -0.46 -15.32
N PHE A 338 33.75 0.00 -15.76
CA PHE A 338 33.31 -0.08 -17.15
C PHE A 338 33.04 1.32 -17.73
N PRO A 339 34.09 2.04 -18.17
CA PRO A 339 33.95 3.44 -18.62
C PRO A 339 33.05 3.62 -19.84
N HIS A 340 32.88 2.57 -20.65
CA HIS A 340 32.07 2.59 -21.87
C HIS A 340 30.57 2.36 -21.62
N LEU A 341 30.19 1.94 -20.41
CA LEU A 341 28.77 1.80 -20.07
C LEU A 341 28.20 3.16 -19.73
N THR A 342 27.26 3.61 -20.56
CA THR A 342 26.50 4.83 -20.31
C THR A 342 25.25 4.52 -19.50
N ALA A 343 25.05 5.26 -18.42
CA ALA A 343 23.81 5.18 -17.64
C ALA A 343 22.63 5.66 -18.48
N GLY A 344 21.58 4.83 -18.56
CA GLY A 344 20.27 5.29 -19.01
C GLY A 344 19.46 5.87 -17.84
N LYS A 345 18.22 6.26 -18.12
CA LYS A 345 17.26 6.79 -17.11
C LYS A 345 17.09 5.88 -15.87
N ASN A 346 17.30 4.57 -16.02
CA ASN A 346 17.13 3.57 -14.96
C ASN A 346 18.46 2.88 -14.56
N GLY A 347 19.61 3.48 -14.82
CA GLY A 347 20.93 2.91 -14.51
C GLY A 347 21.68 2.31 -15.70
N TYR A 348 22.73 1.55 -15.40
CA TYR A 348 23.72 1.01 -16.36
C TYR A 348 23.33 -0.36 -16.93
N SER A 349 22.44 -1.09 -16.26
CA SER A 349 22.15 -2.50 -16.57
C SER A 349 21.33 -2.75 -17.84
N LYS A 350 20.57 -1.77 -18.32
CA LYS A 350 19.60 -1.95 -19.41
C LYS A 350 20.28 -2.40 -20.71
N ASN A 351 21.39 -1.74 -21.08
CA ASN A 351 22.10 -2.03 -22.33
C ASN A 351 22.75 -3.41 -22.30
N MET A 352 23.40 -3.76 -21.18
CA MET A 352 23.94 -5.10 -20.95
C MET A 352 22.85 -6.17 -21.03
N SER A 353 21.74 -5.99 -20.32
CA SER A 353 20.67 -6.99 -20.28
C SER A 353 20.05 -7.23 -21.66
N ARG A 354 19.85 -6.16 -22.43
CA ARG A 354 19.35 -6.26 -23.82
C ARG A 354 20.35 -6.96 -24.73
N ARG A 355 21.63 -6.60 -24.67
CA ARG A 355 22.67 -7.21 -25.51
C ARG A 355 22.84 -8.70 -25.18
N PHE A 356 22.84 -9.04 -23.89
CA PHE A 356 22.90 -10.43 -23.46
C PHE A 356 21.67 -11.23 -23.89
N GLY A 357 20.47 -10.64 -23.83
CA GLY A 357 19.27 -11.27 -24.39
C GLY A 357 19.43 -11.62 -25.87
N ALA A 358 19.89 -10.67 -26.70
CA ALA A 358 20.16 -10.93 -28.11
C ALA A 358 21.27 -11.99 -28.32
N TYR A 359 22.23 -12.08 -27.40
CA TYR A 359 23.24 -13.13 -27.44
C TYR A 359 22.61 -14.51 -27.16
N LEU A 360 21.76 -14.64 -26.13
CA LEU A 360 21.03 -15.89 -25.86
C LEU A 360 20.16 -16.31 -27.05
N ASP A 361 19.49 -15.36 -27.70
CA ASP A 361 18.69 -15.61 -28.91
C ASP A 361 19.58 -16.17 -30.05
N SER A 362 20.78 -15.60 -30.24
CA SER A 362 21.77 -16.07 -31.23
C SER A 362 22.25 -17.49 -30.96
N LEU A 363 22.33 -17.88 -29.68
CA LEU A 363 22.68 -19.23 -29.22
C LEU A 363 21.49 -20.18 -29.20
N LYS A 364 20.29 -19.71 -29.57
CA LYS A 364 19.02 -20.46 -29.54
C LYS A 364 18.61 -20.92 -28.14
N ILE A 365 19.03 -20.20 -27.10
CA ILE A 365 18.56 -20.41 -25.72
C ILE A 365 17.25 -19.63 -25.57
N SER A 366 16.13 -20.29 -25.92
CA SER A 366 14.83 -19.65 -26.12
C SER A 366 13.88 -19.66 -24.90
N ASP A 367 14.27 -20.26 -23.78
CA ASP A 367 13.47 -20.20 -22.54
C ASP A 367 13.43 -18.75 -22.04
N SER A 368 12.26 -18.11 -22.12
CA SER A 368 12.04 -16.70 -21.75
C SER A 368 12.38 -16.38 -20.29
N ARG A 369 12.52 -17.40 -19.43
CA ARG A 369 12.93 -17.28 -18.02
C ARG A 369 14.44 -17.26 -17.84
N LYS A 370 15.21 -17.56 -18.88
CA LYS A 370 16.67 -17.46 -18.91
C LYS A 370 17.05 -16.08 -19.42
N VAL A 371 17.50 -15.23 -18.52
CA VAL A 371 17.89 -13.84 -18.78
C VAL A 371 19.19 -13.53 -18.05
N PHE A 372 19.71 -12.30 -18.12
CA PHE A 372 20.93 -11.95 -17.38
C PHE A 372 20.82 -12.25 -15.87
N HIS A 373 19.65 -12.02 -15.26
CA HIS A 373 19.42 -12.32 -13.85
C HIS A 373 19.52 -13.83 -13.51
N SER A 374 19.41 -14.71 -14.50
CA SER A 374 19.59 -16.14 -14.34
C SER A 374 20.98 -16.52 -13.85
N PHE A 375 22.03 -15.71 -14.11
CA PHE A 375 23.35 -15.94 -13.50
C PHE A 375 23.30 -15.93 -11.97
N ARG A 376 22.53 -15.01 -11.39
CA ARG A 376 22.34 -14.95 -9.94
C ARG A 376 21.54 -16.16 -9.44
N HIS A 377 20.54 -16.61 -10.18
CA HIS A 377 19.84 -17.85 -9.85
C HIS A 377 20.78 -19.05 -9.89
N THR A 378 21.57 -19.19 -10.95
CA THR A 378 22.61 -20.22 -11.06
C THR A 378 23.58 -20.17 -9.88
N PHE A 379 24.12 -19.00 -9.52
CA PHE A 379 25.01 -18.84 -8.37
C PHE A 379 24.35 -19.32 -7.07
N ILE A 380 23.14 -18.84 -6.76
CA ILE A 380 22.44 -19.20 -5.51
C ILE A 380 22.11 -20.70 -5.49
N THR A 381 21.63 -21.25 -6.61
CA THR A 381 21.32 -22.68 -6.75
C THR A 381 22.55 -23.52 -6.54
N ARG A 382 23.67 -23.25 -7.23
CA ARG A 382 24.93 -24.00 -7.07
C ARG A 382 25.47 -23.93 -5.65
N MET A 383 25.41 -22.76 -5.01
CA MET A 383 25.83 -22.63 -3.60
C MET A 383 24.95 -23.47 -2.66
N THR A 384 23.66 -23.55 -2.94
CA THR A 384 22.73 -24.39 -2.17
C THR A 384 23.02 -25.88 -2.38
N GLU A 385 23.29 -26.31 -3.62
CA GLU A 385 23.69 -27.69 -3.95
C GLU A 385 25.00 -28.09 -3.27
N LEU A 386 25.92 -27.15 -3.08
CA LEU A 386 27.16 -27.31 -2.32
C LEU A 386 26.93 -27.31 -0.79
N ASN A 387 25.68 -27.27 -0.32
CA ASN A 387 25.33 -27.16 1.10
C ASN A 387 26.01 -25.96 1.80
N VAL A 388 26.20 -24.84 1.09
CA VAL A 388 26.71 -23.61 1.71
C VAL A 388 25.66 -23.07 2.66
N HIS A 389 26.09 -22.69 3.85
CA HIS A 389 25.19 -22.14 4.85
C HIS A 389 24.45 -20.90 4.29
N PRO A 390 23.10 -20.84 4.34
CA PRO A 390 22.32 -19.80 3.67
C PRO A 390 22.77 -18.38 4.00
N VAL A 391 23.20 -18.13 5.24
CA VAL A 391 23.72 -16.83 5.70
C VAL A 391 24.92 -16.36 4.86
N LEU A 392 25.84 -17.24 4.50
CA LEU A 392 27.01 -16.87 3.69
C LEU A 392 26.57 -16.50 2.26
N VAL A 393 25.61 -17.23 1.71
CA VAL A 393 25.02 -16.89 0.40
C VAL A 393 24.32 -15.54 0.49
N MET A 394 23.48 -15.33 1.52
CA MET A 394 22.76 -14.08 1.74
C MET A 394 23.69 -12.88 1.97
N SER A 395 24.86 -13.08 2.61
CA SER A 395 25.84 -12.03 2.81
C SER A 395 26.49 -11.58 1.51
N MET A 396 26.74 -12.51 0.57
CA MET A 396 27.28 -12.17 -0.75
C MET A 396 26.20 -11.53 -1.64
N VAL A 397 25.00 -12.10 -1.67
CA VAL A 397 23.98 -11.67 -2.63
C VAL A 397 23.11 -10.52 -2.11
N GLY A 398 23.05 -10.27 -0.80
CA GLY A 398 22.30 -9.16 -0.18
C GLY A 398 20.78 -9.39 -0.12
N HIS A 399 20.36 -10.56 0.38
CA HIS A 399 18.96 -11.02 0.44
C HIS A 399 18.37 -11.14 1.87
N TYR A 400 18.93 -10.43 2.85
CA TYR A 400 18.51 -10.53 4.27
C TYR A 400 17.02 -10.29 4.54
N ALA A 401 16.31 -9.52 3.70
CA ALA A 401 14.90 -9.15 3.91
C ALA A 401 13.86 -10.01 3.16
N GLN A 402 14.28 -11.03 2.39
CA GLN A 402 13.37 -11.80 1.50
C GLN A 402 13.07 -13.23 1.97
N ALA A 403 13.72 -13.68 3.05
CA ALA A 403 13.44 -15.00 3.61
C ALA A 403 12.13 -14.98 4.43
N LYS A 404 11.30 -16.03 4.30
CA LYS A 404 10.19 -16.28 5.23
C LYS A 404 10.67 -16.57 6.66
N VAL A 405 11.96 -16.89 6.80
CA VAL A 405 12.69 -16.85 8.05
C VAL A 405 13.15 -15.40 8.21
N ASP A 406 12.64 -14.71 9.22
CA ASP A 406 13.04 -13.34 9.52
C ASP A 406 14.49 -13.31 10.02
N LEU A 407 15.43 -13.33 9.07
CA LEU A 407 16.85 -13.13 9.32
C LEU A 407 17.19 -11.66 9.57
N SER A 408 16.19 -10.76 9.47
CA SER A 408 16.28 -9.37 9.92
C SER A 408 15.91 -9.19 11.39
N ALA A 409 15.50 -10.27 12.08
CA ALA A 409 15.34 -10.26 13.52
C ALA A 409 16.62 -9.73 14.19
N PRO A 410 16.52 -8.85 15.20
CA PRO A 410 17.70 -8.33 15.90
C PRO A 410 18.64 -9.45 16.38
N HIS A 411 18.07 -10.61 16.73
CA HIS A 411 18.82 -11.79 17.17
C HIS A 411 19.65 -12.47 16.07
N VAL A 412 19.33 -12.26 14.80
CA VAL A 412 20.10 -12.77 13.66
C VAL A 412 21.09 -11.71 13.19
N VAL A 413 20.66 -10.45 13.11
CA VAL A 413 21.49 -9.30 12.74
C VAL A 413 22.63 -9.07 13.75
N ASN A 414 22.36 -9.21 15.06
CA ASN A 414 23.34 -8.98 16.13
C ASN A 414 24.38 -10.10 16.25
N TYR A 415 24.05 -11.34 15.84
CA TYR A 415 24.96 -12.50 15.94
C TYR A 415 25.58 -12.88 14.59
N GLN A 416 25.10 -12.29 13.49
CA GLN A 416 25.70 -12.41 12.17
C GLN A 416 26.42 -11.11 11.82
N HIS A 417 27.45 -10.78 12.60
CA HIS A 417 28.44 -9.79 12.22
C HIS A 417 29.00 -10.07 10.82
N GLU A 418 29.56 -9.02 10.21
CA GLU A 418 30.28 -9.09 8.93
C GLU A 418 31.14 -10.35 8.89
N LYS A 419 30.89 -11.22 7.91
CA LYS A 419 31.56 -12.52 7.83
C LYS A 419 33.02 -12.29 7.45
N PRO A 420 33.98 -12.99 8.08
CA PRO A 420 35.38 -12.85 7.74
C PRO A 420 35.58 -13.09 6.24
N LEU A 421 36.34 -12.20 5.59
CA LEU A 421 36.55 -12.23 4.15
C LEU A 421 37.17 -13.56 3.70
N SER A 422 38.05 -14.15 4.51
CA SER A 422 38.65 -15.47 4.30
C SER A 422 37.61 -16.59 4.23
N VAL A 423 36.59 -16.58 5.09
CA VAL A 423 35.50 -17.57 5.08
C VAL A 423 34.66 -17.40 3.82
N LEU A 424 34.35 -16.16 3.43
CA LEU A 424 33.62 -15.90 2.20
C LEU A 424 34.42 -16.35 0.97
N LYS A 425 35.74 -16.12 0.96
CA LYS A 425 36.64 -16.51 -0.13
C LYS A 425 36.72 -18.02 -0.26
N GLN A 426 36.96 -18.73 0.85
CA GLN A 426 36.94 -20.19 0.86
C GLN A 426 35.58 -20.73 0.38
N THR A 427 34.48 -20.05 0.71
CA THR A 427 33.14 -20.47 0.30
C THR A 427 32.91 -20.25 -1.19
N ILE A 428 33.26 -19.09 -1.72
CA ILE A 428 33.05 -18.77 -3.13
C ILE A 428 33.91 -19.67 -4.03
N ASP A 429 35.15 -19.95 -3.62
CA ASP A 429 36.11 -20.79 -4.36
C ASP A 429 35.72 -22.28 -4.48
N ARG A 430 34.62 -22.69 -3.84
CA ARG A 430 34.02 -24.02 -4.03
C ARG A 430 33.18 -24.12 -5.30
N LEU A 431 32.86 -22.99 -5.94
CA LEU A 431 32.05 -22.96 -7.15
C LEU A 431 32.87 -23.37 -8.37
N GLU A 432 32.44 -24.43 -9.03
CA GLU A 432 32.99 -24.86 -10.29
C GLU A 432 31.91 -24.82 -11.36
N PHE A 433 32.27 -24.31 -12.54
CA PHE A 433 31.43 -24.29 -13.72
C PHE A 433 32.19 -24.90 -14.89
N PRO A 434 31.51 -25.63 -15.80
CA PRO A 434 32.17 -26.28 -16.94
C PRO A 434 32.41 -25.29 -18.10
N ILE A 435 33.13 -24.21 -17.82
CA ILE A 435 33.42 -23.14 -18.79
C ILE A 435 34.94 -22.96 -18.94
N LYS A 436 35.36 -22.52 -20.12
CA LYS A 436 36.76 -22.13 -20.37
C LYS A 436 36.91 -20.64 -20.08
N HIS A 437 38.01 -20.26 -19.43
CA HIS A 437 38.38 -18.88 -19.23
C HIS A 437 39.32 -18.44 -20.36
N PHE A 438 38.99 -17.30 -20.96
CA PHE A 438 39.76 -16.71 -22.05
C PHE A 438 39.58 -15.19 -21.95
N TRP A 439 40.68 -14.46 -22.10
CA TRP A 439 40.71 -13.00 -22.18
C TRP A 439 41.64 -12.60 -23.32
#